data_AF-A0A2E0KWD9-F1
#
_entry.id   AF-A0A2E0KWD9-F1
#
_cell.length_a   1.000
_cell.length_b   1.000
_cell.length_c   1.000
_cell.angle_alpha   90.00
_cell.angle_beta   90.00
_cell.angle_gamma   90.00
#
_symmetry.space_group_name_H-M   'P 1'
#
loop_
_entity.id
_entity.type
_entity.pdbx_description
1 polymer ?
#
loop_
_entity_poly.entity_id
_entity_poly.type
_entity_poly.pdbx_seq_one_letter_code
_entity_poly.pdbx_strand_id
1 'polypeptide(L)'
;MVIYPYGYMGGVIVVNEIKIEPGEAMRCEHNKKTLHRIHRIQGQLAALERMIEADDGTCEERVIRARAVEKGMTSMITHLVECYLENTARFDMEKDPAQATEDLKRIFDLLNH
;
A
#
# COMPACT_ATOMS: atom_id res chain seq x y z
N MET A 1 -20.05 -21.15 24.01
CA MET A 1 -19.75 -21.55 22.63
C MET A 1 -19.88 -20.30 21.77
N VAL A 2 -18.75 -19.67 21.43
CA VAL A 2 -18.73 -18.46 20.60
C VAL A 2 -18.42 -18.90 19.17
N ILE A 3 -19.34 -18.64 18.25
CA ILE A 3 -19.20 -18.94 16.82
C ILE A 3 -18.65 -17.67 16.14
N TYR A 4 -17.44 -17.75 15.60
CA TYR A 4 -16.87 -16.70 14.73
C TYR A 4 -17.08 -17.10 13.26
N PRO A 5 -17.65 -16.23 12.40
CA PRO A 5 -18.10 -16.61 11.05
C PRO A 5 -17.03 -16.56 9.95
N TYR A 6 -15.74 -16.47 10.29
CA TYR A 6 -14.66 -16.47 9.29
C TYR A 6 -13.61 -17.53 9.63
N GLY A 7 -13.96 -18.78 9.36
CA GLY A 7 -13.01 -19.90 9.39
C GLY A 7 -12.06 -19.80 8.21
N TYR A 8 -10.82 -19.37 8.47
CA TYR A 8 -9.69 -19.62 7.57
C TYR A 8 -9.41 -21.13 7.54
N MET A 9 -10.05 -21.84 6.61
CA MET A 9 -9.60 -23.18 6.21
C MET A 9 -8.63 -23.02 5.04
N GLY A 10 -7.38 -23.40 5.28
CA GLY A 10 -6.26 -23.28 4.33
C GLY A 10 -6.48 -24.03 3.02
N GLY A 11 -7.05 -23.33 2.04
CA GLY A 11 -7.08 -23.75 0.65
C GLY A 11 -5.88 -23.20 -0.11
N VAL A 12 -5.11 -24.08 -0.75
CA VAL A 12 -4.06 -23.72 -1.72
C VAL A 12 -4.73 -23.08 -2.94
N ILE A 13 -4.34 -21.85 -3.28
CA ILE A 13 -4.79 -21.20 -4.53
C ILE A 13 -3.91 -21.75 -5.66
N VAL A 14 -4.50 -22.51 -6.58
CA VAL A 14 -3.79 -23.04 -7.76
C VAL A 14 -3.99 -22.08 -8.93
N VAL A 15 -2.92 -21.40 -9.36
CA VAL A 15 -2.91 -20.63 -10.62
C VAL A 15 -1.76 -21.15 -11.48
N ASN A 16 -2.06 -21.74 -12.64
CA ASN A 16 -1.10 -22.24 -13.63
C ASN A 16 0.05 -23.09 -13.04
N GLU A 17 -0.28 -24.26 -12.46
CA GLU A 17 0.68 -25.29 -12.00
C GLU A 17 1.72 -24.86 -10.94
N ILE A 18 1.73 -23.60 -10.51
CA ILE A 18 2.60 -23.11 -9.44
C ILE A 18 1.83 -23.20 -8.13
N LYS A 19 2.29 -24.08 -7.23
CA LYS A 19 1.82 -24.12 -5.83
C LYS A 19 2.39 -22.91 -5.11
N ILE A 20 1.56 -21.89 -4.90
CA ILE A 20 1.95 -20.69 -4.16
C ILE A 20 1.38 -20.83 -2.74
N GLU A 21 2.26 -20.76 -1.73
CA GLU A 21 1.84 -20.68 -0.33
C GLU A 21 0.92 -19.45 -0.15
N PRO A 22 -0.18 -19.51 0.61
CA PRO A 22 -1.15 -18.42 0.71
C PRO A 22 -0.52 -17.06 1.10
N GLY A 23 0.53 -17.09 1.93
CA GLY A 23 1.28 -15.89 2.33
C GLY A 23 2.15 -15.29 1.21
N GLU A 24 2.63 -16.11 0.28
CA GLU A 24 3.39 -15.65 -0.89
C GLU A 24 2.47 -15.05 -1.96
N ALA A 25 1.28 -15.62 -2.15
CA ALA A 25 0.27 -15.09 -3.05
C ALA A 25 -0.23 -13.70 -2.59
N MET A 26 -0.48 -13.53 -1.29
CA MET A 26 -0.90 -12.26 -0.69
C MET A 26 0.18 -11.17 -0.85
N ARG A 27 1.45 -11.47 -0.50
CA ARG A 27 2.58 -10.54 -0.72
C ARG A 27 2.73 -10.14 -2.20
N CYS A 28 2.55 -11.08 -3.12
CA CYS A 28 2.59 -10.81 -4.56
C CYS A 28 1.46 -9.87 -5.00
N GLU A 29 0.24 -10.00 -4.44
CA GLU A 29 -0.89 -9.13 -4.75
C GLU A 29 -0.68 -7.69 -4.23
N HIS A 30 -0.22 -7.52 -2.98
CA HIS A 30 0.10 -6.20 -2.44
C HIS A 30 1.21 -5.50 -3.21
N ASN A 31 2.24 -6.24 -3.62
CA ASN A 31 3.32 -5.70 -4.45
C ASN A 31 2.79 -5.20 -5.80
N LYS A 32 1.94 -5.98 -6.48
CA LYS A 32 1.32 -5.56 -7.75
C LYS A 32 0.47 -4.30 -7.58
N LYS A 33 -0.35 -4.23 -6.52
CA LYS A 33 -1.18 -3.04 -6.22
C LYS A 33 -0.32 -1.81 -5.93
N THR A 34 0.75 -1.98 -5.16
CA THR A 34 1.71 -0.91 -4.84
C THR A 34 2.40 -0.38 -6.10
N LEU A 35 2.91 -1.28 -6.95
CA LEU A 35 3.54 -0.89 -8.22
C LEU A 35 2.56 -0.16 -9.16
N HIS A 36 1.32 -0.62 -9.24
CA HIS A 36 0.29 0.08 -10.03
C HIS A 36 0.05 1.52 -9.52
N ARG A 37 0.03 1.73 -8.20
CA ARG A 37 -0.09 3.07 -7.60
C ARG A 37 1.12 3.94 -7.94
N ILE A 38 2.34 3.39 -7.85
CA ILE A 38 3.58 4.08 -8.22
C ILE A 38 3.53 4.54 -9.68
N HIS A 39 3.20 3.65 -10.62
CA HIS A 39 3.11 4.00 -12.03
C HIS A 39 2.07 5.10 -12.29
N ARG A 40 0.92 5.06 -11.60
CA ARG A 40 -0.09 6.11 -11.70
C ARG A 40 0.45 7.46 -11.21
N ILE A 41 1.13 7.49 -10.07
CA ILE A 41 1.73 8.71 -9.49
C ILE A 41 2.80 9.28 -10.43
N GLN A 42 3.65 8.42 -11.00
CA GLN A 42 4.63 8.82 -12.01
C GLN A 42 3.96 9.47 -13.23
N GLY A 43 2.86 8.89 -13.72
CA GLY A 43 2.08 9.48 -14.81
C GLY A 43 1.49 10.85 -14.45
N GLN A 44 1.01 11.02 -13.21
CA GLN A 44 0.49 12.31 -12.72
C GLN A 44 1.61 13.37 -12.61
N LEU A 45 2.79 12.99 -12.12
CA LEU A 45 3.96 13.86 -12.04
C LEU A 45 4.45 14.27 -13.42
N ALA A 46 4.62 13.32 -14.34
CA ALA A 46 5.03 13.60 -15.71
C ALA A 46 4.04 14.51 -16.46
N ALA A 47 2.74 14.41 -16.15
CA ALA A 47 1.74 15.31 -16.71
C ALA A 47 1.86 16.73 -16.16
N LEU A 48 2.12 16.89 -14.86
CA LEU A 48 2.36 18.19 -14.23
C LEU A 48 3.65 18.83 -14.74
N GLU A 49 4.72 18.05 -14.88
CA GLU A 49 6.00 18.49 -15.46
C GLU A 49 5.79 19.08 -16.86
N ARG A 50 5.16 18.34 -17.77
CA ARG A 50 4.87 18.81 -19.13
C ARG A 50 4.02 20.08 -19.15
N MET A 51 3.04 20.20 -18.26
CA MET A 51 2.21 21.40 -18.14
C MET A 51 3.05 22.63 -17.74
N ILE A 52 4.00 22.45 -16.82
CA ILE A 52 4.91 23.53 -16.39
C ILE A 52 5.90 23.87 -17.51
N GLU A 53 6.50 22.87 -18.16
CA GLU A 53 7.47 23.08 -19.26
C GLU A 53 6.85 23.79 -20.46
N ALA A 54 5.60 23.48 -20.79
CA ALA A 54 4.87 24.10 -21.89
C ALA A 54 4.28 25.48 -21.55
N ASP A 55 4.43 25.94 -20.30
CA ASP A 55 3.71 27.06 -19.71
C ASP A 55 2.19 27.00 -19.96
N ASP A 56 1.63 25.79 -19.92
CA ASP A 56 0.23 25.51 -20.18
C ASP A 56 -0.60 25.58 -18.89
N GLY A 57 -1.90 25.84 -19.05
CA GLY A 57 -2.87 25.97 -17.98
C GLY A 57 -2.65 27.14 -17.03
N THR A 58 -3.64 27.36 -16.17
CA THR A 58 -3.61 28.37 -15.12
C THR A 58 -2.78 27.91 -13.91
N CYS A 59 -2.32 28.87 -13.09
CA CYS A 59 -1.69 28.56 -11.82
C CYS A 59 -2.58 27.69 -10.91
N GLU A 60 -3.90 27.91 -10.96
CA GLU A 60 -4.88 27.10 -10.22
C GLU A 60 -4.88 25.65 -10.70
N GLU A 61 -4.85 25.39 -12.01
CA GLU A 61 -4.79 24.04 -12.56
C GLU A 61 -3.51 23.32 -12.14
N ARG A 62 -2.36 24.01 -12.13
CA ARG A 62 -1.09 23.44 -11.63
C ARG A 62 -1.21 23.01 -10.17
N VAL A 63 -1.85 23.82 -9.33
CA VAL A 63 -2.12 23.47 -7.93
C VAL A 63 -3.04 22.26 -7.83
N ILE A 64 -4.13 22.21 -8.62
CA ILE A 64 -5.05 21.06 -8.64
C ILE A 64 -4.30 19.76 -9.00
N ARG A 65 -3.42 19.81 -10.00
CA ARG A 65 -2.61 18.66 -10.42
C ARG A 65 -1.61 18.23 -9.34
N ALA A 66 -0.94 19.18 -8.68
CA ALA A 66 -0.05 18.89 -7.56
C ALA A 66 -0.81 18.22 -6.40
N ARG A 67 -2.02 18.71 -6.06
CA ARG A 67 -2.88 18.09 -5.03
C ARG A 67 -3.33 16.68 -5.41
N ALA A 68 -3.50 16.39 -6.70
CA ALA A 68 -3.81 15.05 -7.16
C ALA A 68 -2.64 14.06 -6.98
N VAL A 69 -1.40 14.54 -7.16
CA VAL A 69 -0.18 13.77 -6.87
C VAL A 69 -0.09 13.49 -5.36
N GLU A 70 -0.26 14.53 -4.53
CA GLU A 70 -0.26 14.41 -3.06
C GLU A 70 -1.27 13.36 -2.58
N LYS A 71 -2.53 13.43 -3.03
CA LYS A 71 -3.55 12.42 -2.72
C LYS A 71 -3.16 11.02 -3.18
N GLY A 72 -2.48 10.91 -4.32
CA GLY A 72 -1.91 9.65 -4.81
C GLY A 72 -0.89 9.07 -3.84
N MET A 73 0.02 9.91 -3.34
CA MET A 73 1.04 9.55 -2.35
C MET A 73 0.41 9.11 -1.02
N THR A 74 -0.54 9.88 -0.48
CA THR A 74 -1.25 9.49 0.76
C THR A 74 -1.92 8.12 0.61
N SER A 75 -2.62 7.89 -0.50
CA SER A 75 -3.27 6.59 -0.76
C SER A 75 -2.26 5.44 -0.91
N MET A 76 -1.06 5.70 -1.42
CA MET A 76 0.02 4.70 -1.49
C MET A 76 0.58 4.38 -0.11
N ILE A 77 0.82 5.40 0.72
CA ILE A 77 1.30 5.24 2.09
C ILE A 77 0.32 4.39 2.91
N THR A 78 -0.98 4.70 2.87
CA THR A 78 -2.01 3.90 3.54
C THR A 78 -1.94 2.42 3.13
N HIS A 79 -1.77 2.15 1.83
CA HIS A 79 -1.71 0.77 1.34
C HIS A 79 -0.44 0.02 1.78
N LEU A 80 0.69 0.72 1.90
CA LEU A 80 1.93 0.13 2.43
C LEU A 80 1.79 -0.23 3.91
N VAL A 81 1.10 0.62 4.68
CA VAL A 81 0.81 0.36 6.09
C VAL A 81 -0.13 -0.84 6.23
N GLU A 82 -1.22 -0.91 5.45
CA GLU A 82 -2.10 -2.08 5.40
C GLU A 82 -1.30 -3.37 5.12
N CYS A 83 -0.43 -3.33 4.10
CA CYS A 83 0.43 -4.46 3.75
C CYS A 83 1.34 -4.90 4.91
N TYR A 84 1.94 -3.95 5.63
CA TYR A 84 2.75 -4.24 6.82
C TYR A 84 1.92 -4.90 7.93
N LEU A 85 0.72 -4.37 8.20
CA LEU A 85 -0.17 -4.91 9.23
C LEU A 85 -0.57 -6.37 8.94
N GLU A 86 -0.93 -6.65 7.68
CA GLU A 86 -1.44 -7.96 7.27
C GLU A 86 -0.33 -9.01 7.13
N ASN A 87 0.86 -8.62 6.65
CA ASN A 87 1.91 -9.55 6.27
C ASN A 87 3.09 -9.64 7.24
N THR A 88 3.26 -8.66 8.13
CA THR A 88 4.42 -8.58 9.04
C THR A 88 3.96 -8.50 10.49
N ALA A 89 3.20 -7.47 10.85
CA ALA A 89 2.77 -7.25 12.23
C ALA A 89 2.01 -8.45 12.80
N ARG A 90 1.16 -9.12 11.98
CA ARG A 90 0.43 -10.32 12.41
C ARG A 90 1.35 -11.45 12.91
N PHE A 91 2.45 -11.70 12.21
CA PHE A 91 3.38 -12.79 12.55
C PHE A 91 4.35 -12.36 13.66
N ASP A 92 4.77 -11.10 13.66
CA ASP A 92 5.70 -10.60 14.65
C ASP A 92 5.02 -10.44 16.01
N MET A 93 3.73 -10.11 16.05
CA MET A 93 2.95 -10.07 17.29
C MET A 93 2.85 -11.44 17.97
N GLU A 94 2.92 -12.55 17.23
CA GLU A 94 2.95 -13.90 17.79
C GLU A 94 4.32 -14.27 18.38
N LYS A 95 5.41 -13.68 17.87
CA LYS A 95 6.79 -14.03 18.24
C LYS A 95 7.39 -13.09 19.28
N ASP A 96 7.21 -11.78 19.07
CA ASP A 96 7.71 -10.72 19.92
C ASP A 96 6.72 -9.53 19.90
N PRO A 97 5.69 -9.56 20.76
CA PRO A 97 4.69 -8.50 20.82
C PRO A 97 5.27 -7.12 21.16
N ALA A 98 6.36 -7.06 21.95
CA ALA A 98 6.97 -5.81 22.35
C ALA A 98 7.63 -5.11 21.16
N GLN A 99 8.42 -5.85 20.39
CA GLN A 99 9.05 -5.30 19.19
C GLN A 99 8.03 -4.93 18.13
N ALA A 100 7.01 -5.76 17.89
CA ALA A 100 5.94 -5.45 16.94
C ALA A 100 5.17 -4.17 17.32
N THR A 101 4.95 -3.92 18.61
CA THR A 101 4.31 -2.69 19.09
C THR A 101 5.19 -1.45 18.87
N GLU A 102 6.49 -1.55 19.10
CA GLU A 102 7.43 -0.44 18.83
C GLU A 102 7.54 -0.14 17.33
N ASP A 103 7.50 -1.15 16.47
CA ASP A 103 7.49 -0.95 15.02
C ASP A 103 6.22 -0.22 14.57
N LEU A 104 5.06 -0.61 15.11
CA LEU A 104 3.81 0.10 14.86
C LEU A 104 3.86 1.55 15.29
N LYS A 105 4.38 1.85 16.49
CA LYS A 105 4.56 3.24 16.95
C LYS A 105 5.40 4.05 15.97
N ARG A 106 6.55 3.51 15.54
CA ARG A 106 7.43 4.17 14.55
C ARG A 106 6.72 4.45 13.23
N ILE A 107 5.88 3.52 12.76
CA ILE A 107 5.08 3.73 11.55
C ILE A 107 4.05 4.83 11.76
N PHE A 108 3.33 4.84 12.88
CA PHE A 108 2.36 5.90 13.18
C PHE A 108 3.01 7.28 13.32
N ASP A 109 4.20 7.36 13.92
CA ASP A 109 4.95 8.63 14.01
C ASP A 109 5.27 9.17 12.61
N LEU A 110 5.62 8.32 11.64
CA LEU A 110 5.85 8.72 10.25
C LEU A 110 4.59 9.23 9.53
N LEU A 111 3.38 8.86 9.99
CA LEU A 111 2.12 9.28 9.37
C LEU A 111 1.59 10.61 9.91
N ASN A 112 2.05 11.03 11.09
CA ASN A 112 1.55 12.22 11.79
C ASN A 112 2.38 13.49 11.50
N HIS A 113 3.21 13.47 10.46
CA HIS A 113 4.04 14.57 9.97
C HIS A 113 3.72 14.91 8.52
#